data_AF-A0A9D6K5L7-F1
#
_entry.id   AF-A0A9D6K5L7-F1
#
_cell.length_a   1.000
_cell.length_b   1.000
_cell.length_c   1.000
_cell.angle_alpha   90.00
_cell.angle_beta   90.00
_cell.angle_gamma   90.00
#
_symmetry.space_group_name_H-M   'P 1'
#
loop_
_entity.id
_entity.type
_entity.pdbx_description
1 polymer ?
#
loop_
_entity_poly.entity_id
_entity_poly.type
_entity_poly.pdbx_seq_one_letter_code
_entity_poly.pdbx_strand_id
1 'polypeptide(L)'
;MIKKMVLVFVLLLFPSISFADELVLEKGKGVAVCEAYLESIKRLSLQEMVCGEKLESNDIKRPKWERLELKENKELTRKIEKFLEGGDQFVKVKMYDDEKEFEHYLNGPLKNSFIRIAEVDIANSGKAEKVLLYNARLCKIERRYYYARPLLILDEAKNQIDVKKTEPLLQNTTKEDADIGLLAIGHEYKAYDILFYKDTAYFNRWDVDDWTLTVYRQLNNKVKEVCMYKYIFDKPLIKEDY
;
A
#
# COMPACT_ATOMS: atom_id res chain seq x y z
N MET A 1 2.34 -57.04 32.57
CA MET A 1 1.37 -55.93 32.41
C MET A 1 2.05 -54.56 32.17
N ILE A 2 3.25 -54.50 31.55
CA ILE A 2 4.08 -53.27 31.45
C ILE A 2 4.34 -52.84 29.98
N LYS A 3 3.85 -53.58 28.98
CA LYS A 3 4.13 -53.31 27.55
C LYS A 3 3.19 -52.32 26.84
N LYS A 4 2.10 -51.87 27.47
CA LYS A 4 1.15 -50.93 26.85
C LYS A 4 1.33 -49.46 27.26
N MET A 5 2.17 -49.18 28.26
CA MET A 5 2.30 -47.83 28.84
C MET A 5 3.43 -47.00 28.22
N VAL A 6 4.31 -47.61 27.41
CA VAL A 6 5.42 -46.91 26.75
C VAL A 6 4.97 -46.26 25.42
N LEU A 7 3.92 -46.75 24.79
CA LEU A 7 3.48 -46.25 23.47
C LEU A 7 2.72 -44.90 23.54
N VAL A 8 2.10 -44.58 24.69
CA VAL A 8 1.35 -43.33 24.86
C VAL A 8 2.28 -42.13 25.11
N PHE A 9 3.47 -42.36 25.69
CA PHE A 9 4.42 -41.29 26.00
C PHE A 9 5.19 -40.80 24.75
N VAL A 10 5.35 -41.65 23.73
CA VAL A 10 6.05 -41.29 22.48
C VAL A 10 5.17 -40.43 21.55
N LEU A 11 3.84 -40.54 21.65
CA LEU A 11 2.90 -39.71 20.86
C LEU A 11 2.76 -38.27 21.38
N LEU A 12 3.15 -37.99 22.62
CA LEU A 12 3.14 -36.64 23.20
C LEU A 12 4.41 -35.82 22.90
N LEU A 13 5.39 -36.41 22.21
CA LEU A 13 6.65 -35.77 21.83
C LEU A 13 6.68 -35.26 20.39
N PHE A 14 5.59 -35.38 19.63
CA PHE A 14 5.48 -34.65 18.38
C PHE A 14 5.10 -33.21 18.73
N PRO A 15 6.03 -32.23 18.61
CA PRO A 15 5.62 -30.85 18.68
C PRO A 15 4.54 -30.66 17.64
N SER A 16 3.38 -30.15 18.06
CA SER A 16 2.39 -29.62 17.16
C SER A 16 3.16 -28.63 16.27
N ILE A 17 3.35 -28.97 15.00
CA ILE A 17 3.90 -28.03 14.04
C ILE A 17 2.79 -26.99 13.87
N SER A 18 2.81 -25.98 14.73
CA SER A 18 1.99 -24.81 14.61
C SER A 18 2.63 -24.01 13.48
N PHE A 19 2.18 -24.27 12.26
CA PHE A 19 2.47 -23.40 11.15
C PHE A 19 1.78 -22.07 11.47
N ALA A 20 2.57 -21.05 11.79
CA ALA A 20 2.08 -19.69 11.91
C ALA A 20 2.17 -19.05 10.52
N ASP A 21 1.29 -18.10 10.22
CA ASP A 21 1.46 -17.26 9.03
C ASP A 21 2.88 -16.64 9.04
N GLU A 22 3.53 -16.62 7.88
CA GLU A 22 4.92 -16.19 7.77
C GLU A 22 5.08 -15.12 6.69
N LEU A 23 5.90 -14.11 6.98
CA LEU A 23 6.36 -13.15 5.97
C LEU A 23 7.79 -13.49 5.57
N VAL A 24 7.98 -13.88 4.31
CA VAL A 24 9.27 -14.35 3.78
C VAL A 24 9.87 -13.28 2.85
N LEU A 25 11.15 -12.98 3.01
CA LEU A 25 11.92 -12.14 2.09
C LEU A 25 12.38 -12.97 0.88
N GLU A 26 11.72 -12.80 -0.26
CA GLU A 26 12.02 -13.53 -1.49
C GLU A 26 13.14 -12.85 -2.32
N LYS A 27 13.21 -11.51 -2.28
CA LYS A 27 14.25 -10.73 -2.95
C LYS A 27 14.78 -9.64 -2.05
N GLY A 28 16.10 -9.44 -2.08
CA GLY A 28 16.77 -8.38 -1.30
C GLY A 28 17.55 -8.89 -0.09
N LYS A 29 17.86 -10.19 -0.02
CA LYS A 29 18.74 -10.75 1.02
C LYS A 29 20.13 -10.10 0.97
N GLY A 30 20.67 -9.72 2.12
CA GLY A 30 21.92 -8.96 2.23
C GLY A 30 21.79 -7.47 1.92
N VAL A 31 20.58 -6.99 1.60
CA VAL A 31 20.30 -5.56 1.42
C VAL A 31 19.79 -4.99 2.74
N ALA A 32 20.56 -4.10 3.34
CA ALA A 32 20.32 -3.61 4.71
C ALA A 32 18.93 -3.00 4.93
N VAL A 33 18.38 -2.25 3.95
CA VAL A 33 17.02 -1.70 4.06
C VAL A 33 15.96 -2.80 4.05
N CYS A 34 16.16 -3.88 3.28
CA CYS A 34 15.19 -4.98 3.22
C CYS A 34 15.14 -5.76 4.53
N GLU A 35 16.30 -5.99 5.14
CA GLU A 35 16.41 -6.69 6.42
C GLU A 35 15.88 -5.84 7.57
N ALA A 36 16.25 -4.55 7.63
CA ALA A 36 15.72 -3.62 8.63
C ALA A 36 14.20 -3.47 8.51
N TYR A 37 13.67 -3.44 7.29
CA TYR A 37 12.25 -3.35 7.06
C TYR A 37 11.52 -4.64 7.46
N LEU A 38 12.06 -5.82 7.11
CA LEU A 38 11.53 -7.12 7.56
C LEU A 38 11.41 -7.19 9.07
N GLU A 39 12.48 -6.83 9.78
CA GLU A 39 12.52 -6.84 11.24
C GLU A 39 11.48 -5.91 11.87
N SER A 40 11.16 -4.82 11.18
CA SER A 40 10.18 -3.83 11.62
C SER A 40 8.74 -4.32 11.40
N ILE A 41 8.45 -4.96 10.25
CA ILE A 41 7.08 -5.38 9.90
C ILE A 41 6.69 -6.75 10.41
N LYS A 42 7.64 -7.68 10.63
CA LYS A 42 7.32 -9.05 11.10
C LYS A 42 6.65 -9.11 12.48
N ARG A 43 6.65 -8.00 13.22
CA ARG A 43 6.01 -7.86 14.54
C ARG A 43 4.57 -7.38 14.46
N LEU A 44 4.12 -6.99 13.27
CA LEU A 44 2.81 -6.44 13.02
C LEU A 44 1.85 -7.55 12.60
N SER A 45 0.57 -7.39 12.93
CA SER A 45 -0.48 -8.18 12.29
C SER A 45 -0.56 -7.89 10.80
N LEU A 46 -1.11 -8.81 10.00
CA LEU A 46 -1.36 -8.58 8.57
C LEU A 46 -2.15 -7.29 8.31
N GLN A 47 -3.16 -7.01 9.15
CA GLN A 47 -3.91 -5.77 9.09
C GLN A 47 -3.03 -4.54 9.29
N GLU A 48 -2.16 -4.54 10.29
CA GLU A 48 -1.25 -3.43 10.54
C GLU A 48 -0.23 -3.25 9.42
N MET A 49 0.24 -4.34 8.81
CA MET A 49 1.18 -4.30 7.69
C MET A 49 0.57 -3.65 6.43
N VAL A 50 -0.64 -4.05 6.04
CA VAL A 50 -1.31 -3.53 4.83
C VAL A 50 -1.91 -2.15 5.06
N CYS A 51 -2.58 -1.93 6.20
CA CYS A 51 -3.27 -0.68 6.51
C CYS A 51 -2.34 0.42 7.05
N GLY A 52 -1.10 0.06 7.42
CA GLY A 52 0.01 0.97 7.63
C GLY A 52 -0.19 2.01 8.73
N GLU A 53 -0.83 1.67 9.84
CA GLU A 53 -0.99 2.61 10.97
C GLU A 53 0.18 2.60 11.96
N LYS A 54 0.88 1.46 12.10
CA LYS A 54 1.98 1.32 13.07
C LYS A 54 3.22 0.79 12.38
N LEU A 55 4.24 1.63 12.25
CA LEU A 55 5.59 1.21 11.88
C LEU A 55 6.56 2.28 12.40
N GLU A 56 7.09 2.05 13.59
CA GLU A 56 8.21 2.82 14.10
C GLU A 56 9.26 1.83 14.61
N SER A 57 10.45 1.90 14.03
CA SER A 57 11.64 1.22 14.52
C SER A 57 12.81 2.19 14.51
N ASN A 58 13.95 1.79 15.10
CA ASN A 58 15.11 2.66 15.17
C ASN A 58 15.66 3.04 13.79
N ASP A 59 15.53 2.15 12.80
CA ASP A 59 16.12 2.29 11.47
C ASP A 59 15.13 2.69 10.38
N ILE A 60 13.83 2.42 10.60
CA ILE A 60 12.77 2.70 9.63
C ILE A 60 11.84 3.77 10.18
N LYS A 61 11.74 4.87 9.42
CA LYS A 61 10.85 5.99 9.75
C LYS A 61 9.81 6.16 8.66
N ARG A 62 8.72 6.85 8.98
CA ARG A 62 7.70 7.29 8.03
C ARG A 62 7.69 8.81 7.92
N PRO A 63 7.19 9.37 6.80
CA PRO A 63 6.94 10.79 6.74
C PRO A 63 5.89 11.20 7.78
N LYS A 64 6.00 12.43 8.25
CA LYS A 64 5.00 13.04 9.13
C LYS A 64 3.79 13.40 8.27
N TRP A 65 2.83 12.50 8.23
CA TRP A 65 1.58 12.68 7.50
C TRP A 65 0.68 13.70 8.20
N GLU A 66 0.26 14.71 7.46
CA GLU A 66 -0.86 15.58 7.81
C GLU A 66 -2.13 15.02 7.17
N ARG A 67 -3.22 14.93 7.93
CA ARG A 67 -4.50 14.43 7.44
C ARG A 67 -5.34 15.56 6.89
N LEU A 68 -5.88 15.38 5.68
CA LEU A 68 -6.85 16.26 5.05
C LEU A 68 -8.19 15.54 4.88
N GLU A 69 -9.27 16.21 5.27
CA GLU A 69 -10.63 15.70 5.08
C GLU A 69 -11.09 15.95 3.64
N LEU A 70 -11.72 14.94 3.02
CA LEU A 70 -12.13 15.02 1.61
C LEU A 70 -13.16 16.12 1.36
N LYS A 71 -14.11 16.29 2.29
CA LYS A 71 -15.18 17.28 2.19
C LYS A 71 -14.69 18.73 2.27
N GLU A 72 -13.55 18.95 2.92
CA GLU A 72 -12.91 20.27 2.98
C GLU A 72 -12.05 20.52 1.75
N ASN A 73 -11.67 19.45 1.03
CA ASN A 73 -10.79 19.46 -0.13
C ASN A 73 -11.48 18.86 -1.36
N LYS A 74 -12.74 19.25 -1.61
CA LYS A 74 -13.61 18.63 -2.63
C LYS A 74 -13.02 18.64 -4.03
N GLU A 75 -12.49 19.77 -4.48
CA GLU A 75 -11.90 19.90 -5.82
C GLU A 75 -10.70 18.98 -6.02
N LEU A 76 -9.83 18.88 -5.01
CA LEU A 76 -8.70 17.97 -5.06
C LEU A 76 -9.19 16.51 -5.05
N THR A 77 -10.16 16.18 -4.21
CA THR A 77 -10.77 14.85 -4.17
C THR A 77 -11.36 14.47 -5.52
N ARG A 78 -12.08 15.40 -6.17
CA ARG A 78 -12.65 15.20 -7.50
C ARG A 78 -11.59 14.88 -8.55
N LYS A 79 -10.47 15.61 -8.53
CA LYS A 79 -9.33 15.39 -9.44
C LYS A 79 -8.66 14.03 -9.20
N ILE A 80 -8.51 13.63 -7.93
CA ILE A 80 -7.97 12.33 -7.54
C ILE A 80 -8.85 11.20 -8.06
N GLU A 81 -10.15 11.25 -7.78
CA GLU A 81 -11.10 10.22 -8.23
C GLU A 81 -11.13 10.10 -9.75
N LYS A 82 -11.20 11.23 -10.47
CA LYS A 82 -11.10 11.26 -11.94
C LYS A 82 -9.81 10.64 -12.47
N PHE A 83 -8.69 10.98 -11.86
CA PHE A 83 -7.39 10.43 -12.26
C PHE A 83 -7.31 8.93 -12.01
N LEU A 84 -7.81 8.44 -10.88
CA LEU A 84 -7.80 7.02 -10.53
C LEU A 84 -8.80 6.18 -11.36
N GLU A 85 -9.89 6.77 -11.82
CA GLU A 85 -10.86 6.11 -12.71
C GLU A 85 -10.45 6.17 -14.20
N GLY A 86 -9.84 7.27 -14.65
CA GLY A 86 -9.66 7.56 -16.08
C GLY A 86 -8.23 7.85 -16.53
N GLY A 87 -7.23 7.84 -15.63
CA GLY A 87 -5.85 8.24 -15.93
C GLY A 87 -5.65 9.74 -16.18
N ASP A 88 -6.72 10.53 -16.14
CA ASP A 88 -6.72 11.96 -16.39
C ASP A 88 -7.64 12.67 -15.38
N GLN A 89 -7.09 13.62 -14.64
CA GLN A 89 -7.84 14.40 -13.64
C GLN A 89 -8.87 15.36 -14.25
N PHE A 90 -8.88 15.54 -15.58
CA PHE A 90 -9.79 16.40 -16.32
C PHE A 90 -10.82 15.65 -17.15
N VAL A 91 -10.83 14.31 -17.09
CA VAL A 91 -11.83 13.49 -17.79
C VAL A 91 -13.25 13.88 -17.36
N LYS A 92 -14.19 13.81 -18.30
CA LYS A 92 -15.61 14.06 -18.03
C LYS A 92 -16.26 12.78 -17.53
N VAL A 93 -16.70 12.79 -16.28
CA VAL A 93 -17.35 11.68 -15.60
C VAL A 93 -18.52 12.24 -14.82
N LYS A 94 -19.74 11.85 -15.19
CA LYS A 94 -20.98 12.42 -14.65
C LYS A 94 -21.02 12.40 -13.12
N MET A 95 -20.60 11.28 -12.51
CA MET A 95 -20.57 11.11 -11.06
C MET A 95 -19.74 12.17 -10.34
N TYR A 96 -18.68 12.66 -10.99
CA TYR A 96 -17.75 13.63 -10.42
C TYR A 96 -18.05 15.07 -10.86
N ASP A 97 -18.62 15.24 -12.06
CA ASP A 97 -18.94 16.55 -12.65
C ASP A 97 -20.28 17.12 -12.16
N ASP A 98 -21.23 16.27 -11.80
CA ASP A 98 -22.49 16.71 -11.19
C ASP A 98 -22.31 16.87 -9.67
N GLU A 99 -22.54 18.08 -9.16
CA GLU A 99 -22.31 18.39 -7.73
C GLU A 99 -23.18 17.53 -6.80
N LYS A 100 -24.42 17.21 -7.20
CA LYS A 100 -25.32 16.41 -6.36
C LYS A 100 -24.87 14.94 -6.32
N GLU A 101 -24.46 14.39 -7.46
CA GLU A 101 -23.90 13.03 -7.53
C GLU A 101 -22.58 12.95 -6.75
N PHE A 102 -21.70 13.95 -6.89
CA PHE A 102 -20.43 13.97 -6.18
C PHE A 102 -20.61 14.09 -4.66
N GLU A 103 -21.53 14.94 -4.20
CA GLU A 103 -21.89 15.01 -2.79
C GLU A 103 -22.46 13.69 -2.26
N HIS A 104 -23.29 13.01 -3.04
CA HIS A 104 -23.78 11.68 -2.66
C HIS A 104 -22.62 10.70 -2.54
N TYR A 105 -21.66 10.75 -3.46
CA TYR A 105 -20.47 9.89 -3.46
C TYR A 105 -19.56 10.14 -2.23
N LEU A 106 -19.31 11.41 -1.89
CA LEU A 106 -18.57 11.83 -0.69
C LEU A 106 -19.23 11.37 0.62
N ASN A 107 -20.56 11.36 0.66
CA ASN A 107 -21.33 10.97 1.84
C ASN A 107 -21.62 9.47 1.94
N GLY A 108 -21.43 8.73 0.85
CA GLY A 108 -21.63 7.28 0.76
C GLY A 108 -20.30 6.54 0.60
N PRO A 109 -19.93 6.09 -0.61
CA PRO A 109 -18.73 5.30 -0.85
C PRO A 109 -17.42 5.86 -0.26
N LEU A 110 -17.24 7.18 -0.28
CA LEU A 110 -16.02 7.83 0.23
C LEU A 110 -16.13 8.34 1.67
N LYS A 111 -17.23 8.04 2.39
CA LYS A 111 -17.50 8.61 3.72
C LYS A 111 -16.35 8.42 4.73
N ASN A 112 -15.61 7.33 4.62
CA ASN A 112 -14.50 6.99 5.52
C ASN A 112 -13.12 7.17 4.87
N SER A 113 -13.09 7.69 3.64
CA SER A 113 -11.85 7.97 2.92
C SER A 113 -11.26 9.28 3.43
N PHE A 114 -9.93 9.41 3.32
CA PHE A 114 -9.22 10.63 3.68
C PHE A 114 -7.91 10.74 2.90
N ILE A 115 -7.38 11.96 2.85
CA ILE A 115 -6.09 12.24 2.24
C ILE A 115 -5.04 12.36 3.36
N ARG A 116 -3.84 11.84 3.13
CA ARG A 116 -2.65 12.20 3.92
C ARG A 116 -1.66 12.91 3.01
N ILE A 117 -1.04 13.98 3.48
CA ILE A 117 0.00 14.71 2.75
C ILE A 117 1.29 14.81 3.54
N ALA A 118 2.43 14.83 2.85
CA ALA A 118 3.74 15.09 3.43
C ALA A 118 4.67 15.71 2.39
N GLU A 119 5.69 16.43 2.84
CA GLU A 119 6.80 16.89 1.99
C GLU A 119 7.90 15.81 2.04
N VAL A 120 8.23 15.20 0.89
CA VAL A 120 9.15 14.06 0.78
C VAL A 120 10.02 14.20 -0.48
N ASP A 121 11.34 14.00 -0.34
CA ASP A 121 12.23 13.82 -1.51
C ASP A 121 12.13 12.37 -2.02
N ILE A 122 10.97 12.04 -2.58
CA ILE A 122 10.62 10.66 -2.95
C ILE A 122 11.50 10.14 -4.10
N ALA A 123 11.93 11.05 -4.98
CA ALA A 123 12.84 10.77 -6.08
C ALA A 123 14.33 10.74 -5.69
N ASN A 124 14.66 10.97 -4.40
CA ASN A 124 16.03 11.04 -3.88
C ASN A 124 16.93 11.98 -4.71
N SER A 125 16.39 13.14 -5.05
CA SER A 125 16.98 14.16 -5.93
C SER A 125 17.56 15.36 -5.19
N GLY A 126 17.32 15.45 -3.88
CA GLY A 126 17.58 16.61 -3.04
C GLY A 126 16.44 17.62 -3.00
N LYS A 127 15.34 17.42 -3.73
CA LYS A 127 14.16 18.30 -3.74
C LYS A 127 12.96 17.57 -3.14
N ALA A 128 12.44 18.09 -2.04
CA ALA A 128 11.19 17.61 -1.45
C ALA A 128 9.98 18.04 -2.28
N GLU A 129 8.98 17.16 -2.34
CA GLU A 129 7.74 17.34 -3.09
C GLU A 129 6.54 17.03 -2.20
N LYS A 130 5.38 17.63 -2.51
CA LYS A 130 4.15 17.32 -1.78
C LYS A 130 3.58 16.01 -2.29
N VAL A 131 3.79 14.95 -1.52
CA VAL A 131 3.25 13.62 -1.80
C VAL A 131 1.95 13.42 -1.04
N LEU A 132 0.99 12.84 -1.72
CA LEU A 132 -0.33 12.49 -1.24
C LEU A 132 -0.46 10.97 -1.14
N LEU A 133 -1.03 10.49 -0.04
CA LEU A 133 -1.47 9.12 0.13
C LEU A 133 -2.99 9.12 0.27
N TYR A 134 -3.68 8.64 -0.78
CA TYR A 134 -5.14 8.67 -0.83
C TYR A 134 -5.72 7.42 -0.20
N ASN A 135 -6.28 7.49 1.00
CA ASN A 135 -6.83 6.32 1.67
C ASN A 135 -8.29 6.14 1.24
N ALA A 136 -8.50 5.37 0.17
CA ALA A 136 -9.82 5.08 -0.35
C ALA A 136 -10.46 3.95 0.45
N ARG A 137 -11.60 4.26 1.09
CA ARG A 137 -12.45 3.34 1.86
C ARG A 137 -11.74 2.80 3.11
N LEU A 138 -12.47 2.02 3.93
CA LEU A 138 -11.90 1.43 5.14
C LEU A 138 -11.00 0.25 4.79
N CYS A 139 -9.77 0.27 5.31
CA CYS A 139 -8.88 -0.88 5.23
C CYS A 139 -9.39 -2.01 6.13
N LYS A 140 -10.06 -2.99 5.53
CA LYS A 140 -10.54 -4.20 6.21
C LYS A 140 -10.12 -5.40 5.39
N ILE A 141 -9.23 -6.23 5.95
CA ILE A 141 -8.69 -7.40 5.26
C ILE A 141 -9.67 -8.58 5.27
N GLU A 142 -10.53 -8.68 6.29
CA GLU A 142 -11.42 -9.84 6.53
C GLU A 142 -12.61 -9.93 5.55
N ARG A 143 -12.99 -8.81 4.95
CA ARG A 143 -14.06 -8.75 3.94
C ARG A 143 -13.44 -7.98 2.79
N ARG A 144 -13.42 -8.54 1.57
CA ARG A 144 -12.84 -7.94 0.36
C ARG A 144 -13.54 -6.64 -0.05
N TYR A 145 -13.57 -5.65 0.83
CA TYR A 145 -13.89 -4.29 0.46
C TYR A 145 -12.77 -3.81 -0.45
N TYR A 146 -13.14 -3.23 -1.59
CA TYR A 146 -12.21 -2.47 -2.41
C TYR A 146 -11.49 -1.48 -1.49
N TYR A 147 -10.20 -1.67 -1.35
CA TYR A 147 -9.34 -0.78 -0.60
C TYR A 147 -8.19 -0.40 -1.50
N ALA A 148 -7.85 0.88 -1.51
CA ALA A 148 -6.72 1.36 -2.27
C ALA A 148 -6.03 2.49 -1.53
N ARG A 149 -4.71 2.54 -1.65
CA ARG A 149 -3.89 3.64 -1.12
C ARG A 149 -2.87 4.13 -2.13
N PRO A 150 -3.26 4.69 -3.28
CA PRO A 150 -2.28 5.18 -4.23
C PRO A 150 -1.47 6.35 -3.65
N LEU A 151 -0.19 6.40 -4.04
CA LEU A 151 0.67 7.56 -3.85
C LEU A 151 0.58 8.47 -5.08
N LEU A 152 0.34 9.75 -4.86
CA LEU A 152 0.23 10.76 -5.91
C LEU A 152 1.14 11.95 -5.56
N ILE A 153 1.66 12.65 -6.56
CA ILE A 153 2.46 13.87 -6.36
C ILE A 153 1.64 15.07 -6.83
N LEU A 154 1.59 16.13 -6.02
CA LEU A 154 0.95 17.38 -6.43
C LEU A 154 1.91 18.26 -7.24
N ASP A 155 1.33 19.07 -8.12
CA ASP A 155 2.05 20.10 -8.86
C ASP A 155 2.58 21.22 -7.95
N GLU A 156 3.33 22.16 -8.53
CA GLU A 156 3.93 23.27 -7.76
C GLU A 156 2.87 24.21 -7.17
N ALA A 157 1.70 24.33 -7.82
CA ALA A 157 0.55 25.05 -7.31
C ALA A 157 -0.21 24.30 -6.20
N LYS A 158 0.17 23.03 -5.94
CA LYS A 158 -0.38 22.14 -4.91
C LYS A 158 -1.89 21.94 -5.02
N ASN A 159 -2.43 21.98 -6.23
CA ASN A 159 -3.87 21.91 -6.48
C ASN A 159 -4.27 20.90 -7.57
N GLN A 160 -3.29 20.28 -8.22
CA GLN A 160 -3.44 19.28 -9.27
C GLN A 160 -2.43 18.15 -9.08
N ILE A 161 -2.72 17.00 -9.71
CA ILE A 161 -1.79 15.88 -9.76
C ILE A 161 -0.72 16.19 -10.81
N ASP A 162 0.55 16.14 -10.43
CA ASP A 162 1.67 16.10 -11.36
C ASP A 162 1.78 14.67 -11.91
N VAL A 163 1.15 14.45 -13.08
CA VAL A 163 1.03 13.13 -13.70
C VAL A 163 2.41 12.52 -13.96
N LYS A 164 3.34 13.31 -14.48
CA LYS A 164 4.68 12.85 -14.84
C LYS A 164 5.48 12.36 -13.63
N LYS A 165 5.30 13.03 -12.49
CA LYS A 165 5.98 12.62 -11.25
C LYS A 165 5.24 11.53 -10.49
N THR A 166 3.93 11.43 -10.69
CA THR A 166 3.09 10.39 -10.11
C THR A 166 3.28 9.05 -10.79
N GLU A 167 3.42 9.03 -12.12
CA GLU A 167 3.52 7.83 -12.94
C GLU A 167 4.50 6.78 -12.40
N PRO A 168 5.74 7.11 -11.99
CA PRO A 168 6.67 6.12 -11.44
C PRO A 168 6.18 5.49 -10.13
N LEU A 169 5.33 6.16 -9.35
CA LEU A 169 4.79 5.63 -8.10
C LEU A 169 3.66 4.61 -8.33
N LEU A 170 3.03 4.62 -9.51
CA LEU A 170 1.92 3.74 -9.85
C LEU A 170 2.42 2.38 -10.35
N GLN A 171 3.03 1.60 -9.46
CA GLN A 171 3.48 0.24 -9.77
C GLN A 171 2.30 -0.75 -9.77
N ASN A 172 1.24 -0.54 -10.55
CA ASN A 172 -0.01 -1.31 -10.43
C ASN A 172 -0.18 -2.44 -11.45
N THR A 173 0.75 -2.57 -12.40
CA THR A 173 0.70 -3.61 -13.44
C THR A 173 2.09 -4.15 -13.72
N THR A 174 2.15 -5.35 -14.29
CA THR A 174 3.39 -5.99 -14.75
C THR A 174 3.69 -5.70 -16.22
N LYS A 175 2.78 -5.02 -16.94
CA LYS A 175 2.98 -4.64 -18.34
C LYS A 175 3.98 -3.48 -18.40
N GLU A 176 5.13 -3.72 -18.99
CA GLU A 176 6.21 -2.72 -19.14
C GLU A 176 5.77 -1.47 -19.92
N ASP A 177 4.83 -1.62 -20.86
CA ASP A 177 4.31 -0.53 -21.71
C ASP A 177 2.90 -0.07 -21.32
N ALA A 178 2.48 -0.27 -20.07
CA ALA A 178 1.18 0.22 -19.62
C ALA A 178 1.13 1.76 -19.67
N ASP A 179 0.07 2.30 -20.27
CA ASP A 179 -0.20 3.72 -20.19
C ASP A 179 -0.64 4.15 -18.77
N ILE A 180 -0.61 5.46 -18.54
CA ILE A 180 -0.98 6.04 -17.25
C ILE A 180 -2.41 5.70 -16.80
N GLY A 181 -3.34 5.51 -17.75
CA GLY A 181 -4.71 5.13 -17.44
C GLY A 181 -4.79 3.74 -16.84
N LEU A 182 -4.11 2.76 -17.46
CA LEU A 182 -4.02 1.40 -16.94
C LEU A 182 -3.32 1.37 -15.57
N LEU A 183 -2.25 2.16 -15.40
CA LEU A 183 -1.55 2.26 -14.12
C LEU A 183 -2.44 2.88 -13.04
N ALA A 184 -3.19 3.93 -13.35
CA ALA A 184 -4.08 4.59 -12.40
C ALA A 184 -5.26 3.68 -12.02
N ILE A 185 -5.90 3.04 -12.99
CA ILE A 185 -7.06 2.15 -12.77
C ILE A 185 -6.69 0.92 -11.93
N GLY A 186 -5.50 0.34 -12.15
CA GLY A 186 -5.03 -0.85 -11.44
C GLY A 186 -4.72 -0.65 -9.94
N HIS A 187 -5.05 0.50 -9.35
CA HIS A 187 -4.79 0.83 -7.95
C HIS A 187 -5.65 0.04 -6.95
N GLU A 188 -6.77 -0.54 -7.40
CA GLU A 188 -7.62 -1.36 -6.54
C GLU A 188 -6.82 -2.51 -5.91
N TYR A 189 -7.06 -2.77 -4.63
CA TYR A 189 -6.36 -3.81 -3.87
C TYR A 189 -4.85 -3.58 -3.73
N LYS A 190 -4.36 -2.39 -4.09
CA LYS A 190 -2.97 -1.98 -3.88
C LYS A 190 -2.89 -0.94 -2.76
N ALA A 191 -2.04 -1.20 -1.78
CA ALA A 191 -1.81 -0.31 -0.65
C ALA A 191 -0.35 0.13 -0.63
N TYR A 192 -0.13 1.43 -0.85
CA TYR A 192 1.20 2.02 -0.82
C TYR A 192 1.48 2.72 0.51
N ASP A 193 2.76 2.92 0.78
CA ASP A 193 3.28 3.74 1.87
C ASP A 193 4.71 4.19 1.56
N ILE A 194 5.20 5.15 2.33
CA ILE A 194 6.57 5.69 2.23
C ILE A 194 7.33 5.35 3.51
N LEU A 195 8.58 4.95 3.35
CA LEU A 195 9.50 4.74 4.45
C LEU A 195 10.85 5.39 4.17
N PHE A 196 11.55 5.75 5.24
CA PHE A 196 12.92 6.25 5.20
C PHE A 196 13.85 5.28 5.88
N TYR A 197 14.99 5.03 5.24
CA TYR A 197 16.13 4.32 5.83
C TYR A 197 17.39 5.13 5.56
N LYS A 198 18.08 5.58 6.63
CA LYS A 198 19.29 6.43 6.57
C LYS A 198 19.11 7.60 5.58
N ASP A 199 18.05 8.39 5.79
CA ASP A 199 17.68 9.58 5.01
C ASP A 199 17.34 9.34 3.53
N THR A 200 17.31 8.09 3.07
CA THR A 200 16.86 7.72 1.73
C THR A 200 15.37 7.36 1.76
N ALA A 201 14.59 7.92 0.84
CA ALA A 201 13.19 7.61 0.68
C ALA A 201 13.00 6.33 -0.17
N TYR A 202 12.10 5.48 0.29
CA TYR A 202 11.59 4.31 -0.40
C TYR A 202 10.07 4.35 -0.34
N PHE A 203 9.41 3.70 -1.30
CA PHE A 203 7.99 3.44 -1.21
C PHE A 203 7.73 1.96 -1.36
N ASN A 204 6.63 1.49 -0.80
CA ASN A 204 6.23 0.11 -0.90
C ASN A 204 4.87 -0.01 -1.59
N ARG A 205 4.55 -1.23 -2.02
CA ARG A 205 3.24 -1.63 -2.51
C ARG A 205 2.91 -2.99 -1.93
N TRP A 206 1.86 -3.05 -1.12
CA TRP A 206 1.14 -4.27 -0.85
C TRP A 206 0.18 -4.56 -1.99
N ASP A 207 0.28 -5.76 -2.54
CA ASP A 207 -0.67 -6.33 -3.47
C ASP A 207 -1.44 -7.43 -2.74
N VAL A 208 -2.73 -7.22 -2.48
CA VAL A 208 -3.54 -8.21 -1.75
C VAL A 208 -4.10 -9.33 -2.64
N ASP A 209 -3.93 -9.24 -3.96
CA ASP A 209 -4.35 -10.32 -4.86
C ASP A 209 -3.39 -11.50 -4.76
N ASP A 210 -2.08 -11.21 -4.64
CA ASP A 210 -1.04 -12.21 -4.49
C ASP A 210 -0.35 -12.18 -3.11
N TRP A 211 -0.73 -11.26 -2.22
CA TRP A 211 -0.14 -11.09 -0.89
C TRP A 211 1.37 -10.84 -0.91
N THR A 212 1.81 -10.07 -1.89
CA THR A 212 3.19 -9.60 -2.00
C THR A 212 3.33 -8.18 -1.47
N LEU A 213 4.44 -7.93 -0.78
CA LEU A 213 4.92 -6.60 -0.45
C LEU A 213 6.17 -6.33 -1.27
N THR A 214 6.14 -5.31 -2.11
CA THR A 214 7.30 -4.92 -2.91
C THR A 214 7.79 -3.55 -2.46
N VAL A 215 9.10 -3.39 -2.30
CA VAL A 215 9.73 -2.11 -1.91
C VAL A 215 10.55 -1.60 -3.07
N TYR A 216 10.33 -0.33 -3.38
CA TYR A 216 10.92 0.37 -4.50
C TYR A 216 11.77 1.54 -4.03
N ARG A 217 12.78 1.86 -4.83
CA ARG A 217 13.53 3.11 -4.73
C ARG A 217 13.42 3.85 -6.04
N GLN A 218 13.07 5.13 -5.97
CA GLN A 218 13.13 6.03 -7.11
C GLN A 218 14.44 6.82 -7.08
N LEU A 219 15.09 6.92 -8.24
CA LEU A 219 16.23 7.81 -8.47
C LEU A 219 16.12 8.37 -9.89
N ASN A 220 16.11 9.70 -10.03
CA ASN A 220 16.02 10.38 -11.34
C ASN A 220 14.85 9.87 -12.21
N ASN A 221 13.66 9.75 -11.62
CA ASN A 221 12.44 9.21 -12.26
C ASN A 221 12.53 7.75 -12.73
N LYS A 222 13.58 7.02 -12.35
CA LYS A 222 13.66 5.57 -12.55
C LYS A 222 13.34 4.88 -11.25
N VAL A 223 12.43 3.92 -11.33
CA VAL A 223 12.02 3.11 -10.19
C VAL A 223 12.70 1.75 -10.30
N LYS A 224 13.28 1.31 -9.19
CA LYS A 224 13.90 0.00 -9.07
C LYS A 224 13.32 -0.73 -7.88
N GLU A 225 12.86 -1.95 -8.11
CA GLU A 225 12.53 -2.88 -7.04
C GLU A 225 13.79 -3.27 -6.26
N VAL A 226 13.73 -3.11 -4.95
CA VAL A 226 14.82 -3.38 -4.01
C VAL A 226 14.53 -4.63 -3.19
N CYS A 227 13.30 -4.77 -2.71
CA CYS A 227 12.87 -5.89 -1.87
C CYS A 227 11.55 -6.46 -2.39
N MET A 228 11.37 -7.77 -2.22
CA MET A 228 10.07 -8.43 -2.39
C MET A 228 9.87 -9.39 -1.23
N TYR A 229 8.70 -9.31 -0.61
CA TYR A 229 8.26 -10.18 0.46
C TYR A 229 6.97 -10.87 0.07
N LYS A 230 6.82 -12.12 0.52
CA LYS A 230 5.61 -12.91 0.34
C LYS A 230 5.02 -13.26 1.69
N TYR A 231 3.73 -12.96 1.87
CA TYR A 231 2.99 -13.46 3.02
C TYR A 231 2.41 -14.84 2.68
N ILE A 232 2.73 -15.82 3.52
CA ILE A 232 2.30 -17.21 3.39
C ILE A 232 1.29 -17.47 4.51
N PHE A 233 0.06 -17.78 4.12
CA PHE A 233 -0.97 -18.20 5.05
C PHE A 233 -0.79 -19.67 5.41
N ASP A 234 -0.93 -19.99 6.70
CA ASP A 234 -1.00 -21.39 7.14
C ASP A 234 -2.24 -22.09 6.57
N LYS A 235 -3.37 -21.38 6.55
CA LYS A 235 -4.63 -21.88 5.98
C LYS A 235 -5.00 -21.10 4.74
N PRO A 236 -5.40 -21.77 3.63
CA PRO A 236 -5.91 -21.05 2.47
C PRO A 236 -7.09 -20.18 2.89
N LEU A 237 -7.06 -18.90 2.52
CA LEU A 237 -8.19 -18.01 2.68
C LEU A 237 -9.40 -18.68 2.02
N ILE A 238 -10.44 -18.94 2.81
CA ILE A 238 -11.70 -19.45 2.27
C ILE A 238 -12.18 -18.39 1.28
N LYS A 239 -12.09 -18.70 -0.01
CA LYS A 239 -12.80 -17.93 -1.04
C LYS A 239 -14.27 -18.22 -0.80
N GLU A 240 -14.94 -17.35 -0.06
CA GLU A 240 -16.39 -17.28 -0.16
C GLU A 240 -16.68 -16.76 -1.57
N ASP A 241 -17.08 -17.69 -2.45
CA ASP A 241 -17.61 -17.34 -3.76
C ASP A 241 -18.90 -16.54 -3.54
N TYR A 242 -18.91 -15.28 -3.98
CA TYR A 242 -20.09 -14.42 -4.05
C TYR A 242 -20.39 -14.09 -5.51
#